data_AF-A0A8T3NXK6-F1
#
_entry.id   AF-A0A8T3NXK6-F1
#
_cell.length_a   1.000
_cell.length_b   1.000
_cell.length_c   1.000
_cell.angle_alpha   90.00
_cell.angle_beta   90.00
_cell.angle_gamma   90.00
#
_symmetry.space_group_name_H-M   'P 1'
#
loop_
_entity.id
_entity.type
_entity.pdbx_description
1 polymer ?
#
loop_
_entity_poly.entity_id
_entity_poly.type
_entity_poly.pdbx_seq_one_letter_code
_entity_poly.pdbx_strand_id
1 'polypeptide(L)' 'MTDRKYRMEKDSMGELPVPAEALYGAQTQRAVNNFAISGLAMPREFIRALGLIKA' A
#
# COMPACT_ATOMS: atom_id res chain seq x y z
N MET A 1 -0.15 -4.39 22.97
CA MET A 1 -0.90 -4.03 21.75
C MET A 1 -0.37 -2.68 21.29
N THR A 2 0.48 -2.64 20.27
CA THR A 2 0.98 -1.38 19.71
C THR A 2 -0.18 -0.64 19.06
N ASP A 3 -0.43 0.57 19.55
CA ASP A 3 -1.42 1.49 19.01
C ASP A 3 -1.00 1.85 17.57
N ARG A 4 -1.61 1.21 16.56
CA ARG A 4 -1.29 1.49 15.15
C ARG A 4 -1.83 2.87 14.83
N LYS A 5 -0.93 3.83 14.64
CA LYS A 5 -1.28 5.17 14.19
C LYS A 5 -1.63 5.13 12.70
N TYR A 6 -2.65 5.86 12.31
CA TYR A 6 -3.09 5.98 10.92
C TYR A 6 -3.03 7.45 10.48
N ARG A 7 -2.75 7.67 9.20
CA ARG A 7 -2.95 8.96 8.50
C ARG A 7 -4.08 8.81 7.50
N MET A 8 -4.82 9.90 7.25
CA MET A 8 -5.87 9.91 6.24
C MET A 8 -5.28 10.24 4.87
N GLU A 9 -5.59 9.41 3.87
CA GLU A 9 -5.17 9.60 2.49
C GLU A 9 -6.39 9.65 1.56
N LYS A 10 -6.27 10.39 0.45
CA LYS A 10 -7.36 10.60 -0.51
C LYS A 10 -6.98 10.15 -1.91
N ASP A 11 -7.88 9.43 -2.57
CA ASP A 11 -7.86 9.20 -4.01
C ASP A 11 -9.20 9.64 -4.64
N SER A 12 -9.40 9.34 -5.93
CA SER A 12 -10.64 9.68 -6.65
C SER A 12 -11.89 8.95 -6.10
N MET A 13 -11.71 7.90 -5.30
CA MET A 13 -12.79 7.14 -4.67
C MET A 13 -13.06 7.60 -3.22
N GLY A 14 -12.39 8.66 -2.74
CA GLY A 14 -12.58 9.24 -1.42
C GLY A 14 -11.40 9.03 -0.48
N GLU A 15 -11.66 9.19 0.83
CA GLU A 15 -10.65 9.14 1.88
C GLU A 15 -10.63 7.80 2.61
N LEU A 16 -9.45 7.37 3.07
CA LEU A 16 -9.29 6.15 3.86
C LEU A 16 -8.03 6.20 4.76
N PRO A 17 -8.02 5.46 5.88
CA PRO A 17 -6.88 5.42 6.79
C PRO A 17 -5.77 4.52 6.24
N VAL A 18 -4.53 5.03 6.25
CA VAL A 18 -3.30 4.33 5.87
C VAL A 18 -2.37 4.27 7.09
N PRO A 19 -1.70 3.14 7.39
CA PRO A 19 -0.75 3.06 8.50
C PRO A 19 0.29 4.18 8.42
N ALA A 20 0.56 4.83 9.55
CA ALA A 20 1.45 5.99 9.59
C ALA A 20 2.88 5.65 9.13
N GLU A 21 3.33 4.43 9.38
CA GLU A 21 4.62 3.88 8.98
C GLU A 21 4.69 3.40 7.52
N ALA A 22 3.55 3.28 6.84
CA ALA A 22 3.53 2.83 5.45
C ALA A 22 3.98 3.95 4.51
N LEU A 23 4.90 3.63 3.60
CA LEU A 23 5.38 4.54 2.56
C LEU A 23 4.43 4.64 1.34
N TYR A 24 3.41 3.79 1.27
CA TYR A 24 2.43 3.77 0.17
C TYR A 24 1.22 4.67 0.47
N GLY A 25 0.38 4.96 -0.53
CA GLY A 25 -0.78 5.84 -0.41
C GLY A 25 -2.14 5.14 -0.45
N ALA A 26 -3.21 5.93 -0.66
CA ALA A 26 -4.61 5.47 -0.70
C ALA A 26 -4.84 4.28 -1.64
N GLN A 27 -4.35 4.34 -2.88
CA GLN A 27 -4.60 3.30 -3.89
C GLN A 27 -4.01 1.94 -3.48
N THR A 28 -2.79 1.93 -2.92
CA THR A 28 -2.16 0.69 -2.43
C THR A 28 -2.92 0.12 -1.24
N GLN A 29 -3.38 0.97 -0.31
CA GLN A 29 -4.19 0.51 0.82
C GLN A 29 -5.54 -0.06 0.37
N ARG A 30 -6.18 0.51 -0.66
CA ARG A 30 -7.37 -0.10 -1.27
C ARG A 30 -7.05 -1.47 -1.86
N ALA A 31 -5.92 -1.62 -2.54
CA ALA A 31 -5.50 -2.91 -3.06
C ALA A 31 -5.28 -3.94 -1.94
N VAL A 32 -4.67 -3.53 -0.81
CA VAL A 32 -4.53 -4.37 0.38
C VAL A 32 -5.90 -4.83 0.90
N ASN A 33 -6.88 -3.93 0.96
CA ASN A 33 -8.24 -4.25 1.43
C ASN A 33 -9.00 -5.16 0.45
N ASN A 34 -8.83 -4.96 -0.86
CA ASN A 34 -9.62 -5.63 -1.90
C ASN A 34 -9.04 -7.00 -2.32
N PHE A 35 -7.72 -7.20 -2.21
CA PHE A 35 -7.03 -8.37 -2.77
C PHE A 35 -6.35 -9.24 -1.69
N ALA A 36 -6.97 -9.36 -0.51
CA ALA A 36 -6.53 -10.27 0.55
C ALA A 36 -6.91 -11.74 0.24
N ILE A 37 -6.34 -12.29 -0.84
CA ILE A 37 -6.73 -13.60 -1.39
C ILE A 37 -5.74 -14.71 -0.99
N SER A 38 -4.44 -14.56 -1.32
CA SER A 38 -3.43 -15.64 -1.18
C SER A 38 -2.35 -15.36 -0.15
N GLY A 39 -2.19 -14.10 0.30
CA GLY A 39 -1.08 -13.69 1.16
C GLY A 39 0.29 -13.66 0.47
N LEU A 40 0.36 -13.93 -0.85
CA LEU A 40 1.60 -13.85 -1.61
C LEU A 40 1.94 -12.38 -1.93
N ALA A 41 3.20 -12.01 -1.72
CA ALA A 41 3.73 -10.72 -2.12
C ALA A 41 4.29 -10.75 -3.55
N MET A 42 4.44 -9.57 -4.16
CA MET A 42 5.13 -9.45 -5.45
C MET A 42 6.60 -9.90 -5.33
N PRO A 43 7.14 -10.64 -6.32
CA PRO A 43 8.54 -11.05 -6.33
C PRO A 43 9.49 -9.85 -6.22
N ARG A 44 10.64 -10.04 -5.56
CA ARG A 44 11.61 -8.95 -5.33
C ARG A 44 12.18 -8.41 -6.63
N GLU A 45 12.36 -9.27 -7.61
CA GLU A 45 12.84 -8.97 -8.96
C GLU A 45 11.88 -8.01 -9.68
N PHE A 46 10.57 -8.22 -9.52
CA PHE A 46 9.54 -7.37 -10.09
C PHE A 46 9.56 -5.96 -9.47
N ILE A 47 9.65 -5.87 -8.14
CA ILE A 47 9.75 -4.59 -7.42
C ILE A 47 11.03 -3.84 -7.85
N ARG A 48 12.15 -4.55 -8.00
CA ARG A 48 13.41 -3.97 -8.49
C ARG A 48 13.25 -3.43 -9.92
N ALA A 49 12.64 -4.19 -10.82
CA ALA A 49 12.41 -3.76 -12.19
C ALA A 49 11.55 -2.49 -12.25
N LEU A 50 10.47 -2.41 -11.45
CA LEU A 50 9.67 -1.19 -11.31
C LEU A 50 10.48 0.00 -10.82
N GLY A 51 11.35 -0.21 -9.82
CA GLY A 51 12.24 0.83 -9.32
C GLY A 51 13.19 1.36 -10.40
N LEU A 52 13.75 0.49 -11.24
CA LEU A 52 14.60 0.87 -12.36
C LEU A 52 13.84 1.62 -13.47
N ILE A 53 12.57 1.28 -13.72
CA ILE A 53 11.71 1.97 -14.70
C ILE A 53 11.34 3.39 -14.23
N LYS A 54 11.28 3.61 -12.91
CA LYS A 54 10.85 4.89 -12.29
C LYS A 54 12.00 5.79 -11.85
N ALA A 55 13.25 5.34 -11.98
CA ALA A 55 14.45 6.15 -11.74
C ALA A 55 14.60 7.24 -12.80
#